data_AF-F1Z0R5-F1
#
_entry.id   AF-F1Z0R5-F1
#
_cell.length_a   1.000
_cell.length_b   1.000
_cell.length_c   1.000
_cell.angle_alpha   90.00
_cell.angle_beta   90.00
_cell.angle_gamma   90.00
#
_symmetry.space_group_name_H-M   'P 1'
#
loop_
_entity.id
_entity.type
_entity.pdbx_description
1 polymer ?
#
loop_
_entity_poly.entity_id
_entity_poly.type
_entity_poly.pdbx_seq_one_letter_code
_entity_poly.pdbx_strand_id
1 'polypeptide(L)'
;MWCIDIDTHKMTDEKLAKELKTMIKTLGVDLLSVLSTERYNNGLDGYSSLLKSEYKEELIGNFKNTFVEITKSGGMHVLFKKRDGVNYSQKPSVLPSIDIKAHDNNYVKIFPSDGREVLKAVKNLPYYNGKFEEEIFKPKENFTTYFSGSIVKPKSTGNHEGREAYERVATGTSYNRNDDLFKGACWAFENDIDIDDLSSVIGTVKGRDVFTREEFELTIESAKRKVGTRYSISY
;
A
#
# COMPACT_ATOMS: atom_id res chain seq x y z
N MET A 1 10.29 4.34 17.20
CA MET A 1 8.88 3.95 17.30
C MET A 1 8.27 3.90 15.90
N TRP A 2 7.21 3.13 15.74
CA TRP A 2 6.37 3.12 14.54
C TRP A 2 4.90 3.17 14.96
N CYS A 3 4.02 3.54 14.02
CA CYS A 3 2.61 3.77 14.28
C CYS A 3 1.75 3.07 13.24
N ILE A 4 0.68 2.44 13.70
CA ILE A 4 -0.48 2.09 12.87
C ILE A 4 -1.45 3.27 12.96
N ASP A 5 -1.68 3.92 11.83
CA ASP A 5 -2.59 5.06 11.68
C ASP A 5 -3.86 4.58 10.98
N ILE A 6 -4.97 4.56 11.71
CA ILE A 6 -6.29 4.16 11.24
C ILE A 6 -7.06 5.43 10.88
N ASP A 7 -7.35 5.57 9.61
CA ASP A 7 -8.04 6.71 9.05
C ASP A 7 -9.55 6.51 9.00
N THR A 8 -10.27 7.61 9.26
CA THR A 8 -11.73 7.71 9.12
C THR A 8 -12.16 8.83 8.18
N HIS A 9 -11.23 9.44 7.45
CA HIS A 9 -11.50 10.62 6.64
C HIS A 9 -12.44 10.36 5.45
N LYS A 10 -12.69 9.09 5.09
CA LYS A 10 -13.65 8.71 4.05
C LYS A 10 -15.02 8.32 4.61
N MET A 11 -15.23 8.40 5.94
CA MET A 11 -16.56 8.25 6.54
C MET A 11 -17.42 9.47 6.17
N THR A 12 -18.37 9.27 5.24
CA THR A 12 -19.27 10.34 4.77
C THR A 12 -20.46 10.58 5.69
N ASP A 13 -20.80 9.62 6.56
CA ASP A 13 -21.86 9.78 7.55
C ASP A 13 -21.29 10.46 8.81
N GLU A 14 -21.53 11.77 8.93
CA GLU A 14 -21.05 12.58 10.05
C GLU A 14 -21.65 12.16 11.40
N LYS A 15 -22.90 11.69 11.41
CA LYS A 15 -23.56 11.23 12.63
C LYS A 15 -22.89 9.95 13.11
N LEU A 16 -22.69 9.00 12.21
CA LEU A 16 -21.98 7.75 12.50
C LEU A 16 -20.55 8.01 12.96
N ALA A 17 -19.82 8.92 12.30
CA ALA A 17 -18.47 9.30 12.69
C ALA A 17 -18.42 9.88 14.11
N LYS A 18 -19.38 10.74 14.47
CA LYS A 18 -19.48 11.34 15.81
C LYS A 18 -19.85 10.31 16.88
N GLU A 19 -20.79 9.42 16.58
CA GLU A 19 -21.20 8.33 17.48
C GLU A 19 -20.05 7.35 17.71
N LEU A 20 -19.37 6.93 16.64
CA LEU A 20 -18.20 6.06 16.72
C LEU A 20 -17.08 6.69 17.54
N LYS A 21 -16.75 7.96 17.27
CA LYS A 21 -15.76 8.71 18.05
C LYS A 21 -16.11 8.73 19.55
N THR A 22 -17.40 8.91 19.87
CA THR A 22 -17.89 8.92 21.25
C THR A 22 -17.76 7.53 21.90
N MET A 23 -18.15 6.47 21.19
CA MET A 23 -18.03 5.10 21.67
C MET A 23 -16.57 4.69 21.91
N ILE A 24 -15.65 5.05 21.00
CA ILE A 24 -14.22 4.77 21.15
C ILE A 24 -13.63 5.51 22.36
N LYS A 25 -14.06 6.75 22.61
CA LYS A 25 -13.62 7.49 23.81
C LYS A 25 -14.05 6.79 25.10
N THR A 26 -15.29 6.29 25.13
CA THR A 26 -15.86 5.65 26.33
C THR A 26 -15.31 4.23 26.56
N LEU A 27 -15.21 3.44 25.49
CA LEU A 27 -14.94 2.00 25.56
C LEU A 27 -13.50 1.66 25.14
N GLY A 28 -12.75 2.62 24.61
CA GLY A 28 -11.39 2.42 24.15
C GLY A 28 -11.28 1.36 23.06
N VAL A 29 -10.21 0.57 23.14
CA VAL A 29 -9.92 -0.53 22.21
C VAL A 29 -10.88 -1.72 22.39
N ASP A 30 -11.50 -1.88 23.57
CA ASP A 30 -12.41 -3.00 23.83
C ASP A 30 -13.64 -2.98 22.92
N LEU A 31 -14.06 -1.79 22.47
CA LEU A 31 -15.09 -1.65 21.45
C LEU A 31 -14.77 -2.47 20.19
N LEU A 32 -13.51 -2.49 19.74
CA LEU A 32 -13.11 -3.20 18.52
C LEU A 32 -13.30 -4.72 18.63
N SER A 33 -13.30 -5.27 19.86
CA SER A 33 -13.53 -6.70 20.09
C SER A 33 -14.99 -7.12 19.90
N VAL A 34 -15.93 -6.19 20.10
CA VAL A 34 -17.38 -6.44 20.01
C VAL A 34 -18.01 -5.89 18.73
N LEU A 35 -17.31 -4.97 18.04
CA LEU A 35 -17.72 -4.53 16.72
C LEU A 35 -17.63 -5.68 15.71
N SER A 36 -18.71 -5.87 14.98
CA SER A 36 -18.73 -6.68 13.76
C SER A 36 -19.14 -5.79 12.59
N THR A 37 -18.55 -6.03 11.42
CA THR A 37 -19.02 -5.44 10.18
C THR A 37 -19.88 -6.47 9.45
N GLU A 38 -21.13 -6.65 9.88
CA GLU A 38 -22.07 -7.47 9.12
C GLU A 38 -23.02 -6.63 8.26
N ARG A 39 -23.16 -7.08 7.01
CA ARG A 39 -24.18 -6.80 5.99
C ARG A 39 -24.05 -5.63 5.01
N TYR A 40 -23.32 -4.53 5.25
CA TYR A 40 -23.29 -3.42 4.25
C TYR A 40 -21.95 -2.72 3.98
N ASN A 41 -20.84 -3.34 4.39
CA ASN A 41 -19.47 -3.13 3.91
C ASN A 41 -18.83 -1.72 3.88
N ASN A 42 -19.49 -0.59 4.14
CA ASN A 42 -18.95 0.73 3.74
C ASN A 42 -18.96 1.87 4.80
N GLY A 43 -19.30 1.59 6.07
CA GLY A 43 -19.56 2.68 7.04
C GLY A 43 -18.35 3.21 7.82
N LEU A 44 -17.40 2.36 8.20
CA LEU A 44 -16.43 2.67 9.27
C LEU A 44 -14.99 2.87 8.77
N ASP A 45 -14.80 2.99 7.45
CA ASP A 45 -13.51 3.29 6.81
C ASP A 45 -12.37 2.38 7.33
N GLY A 46 -11.27 2.91 7.86
CA GLY A 46 -10.13 2.14 8.36
C GLY A 46 -10.51 1.10 9.42
N TYR A 47 -11.52 1.35 10.27
CA TYR A 47 -11.99 0.33 11.22
C TYR A 47 -12.63 -0.87 10.51
N SER A 48 -13.27 -0.66 9.36
CA SER A 48 -13.80 -1.78 8.57
C SER A 48 -12.68 -2.67 8.03
N SER A 49 -11.56 -2.06 7.64
CA SER A 49 -10.38 -2.79 7.16
C SER A 49 -9.71 -3.58 8.28
N LEU A 50 -9.61 -3.00 9.47
CA LEU A 50 -9.13 -3.70 10.65
C LEU A 50 -10.01 -4.91 11.00
N LEU A 51 -11.33 -4.72 11.05
CA LEU A 51 -12.28 -5.75 11.47
C LEU A 51 -12.42 -6.91 10.47
N LYS A 52 -11.99 -6.73 9.22
CA LYS A 52 -11.97 -7.77 8.18
C LYS A 52 -10.58 -8.38 7.96
N SER A 53 -9.55 -7.81 8.58
CA SER A 53 -8.18 -8.31 8.44
C SER A 53 -8.08 -9.73 9.00
N GLU A 54 -7.30 -10.59 8.33
CA GLU A 54 -6.89 -11.88 8.90
C GLU A 54 -6.13 -11.71 10.23
N TYR A 55 -5.52 -10.54 10.44
CA TYR A 55 -4.81 -10.17 11.66
C TYR A 55 -5.71 -9.48 12.70
N LYS A 56 -7.05 -9.47 12.55
CA LYS A 56 -7.97 -8.73 13.43
C LYS A 56 -7.67 -8.96 14.92
N GLU A 57 -7.69 -10.22 15.36
CA GLU A 57 -7.52 -10.56 16.78
C GLU A 57 -6.12 -10.23 17.28
N GLU A 58 -5.10 -10.41 16.44
CA GLU A 58 -3.72 -10.06 16.73
C GLU A 58 -3.54 -8.53 16.90
N LEU A 59 -4.09 -7.75 15.96
CA LEU A 59 -4.09 -6.28 16.00
C LEU A 59 -4.78 -5.79 17.28
N ILE A 60 -6.01 -6.23 17.54
CA ILE A 60 -6.77 -5.82 18.72
C ILE A 60 -6.03 -6.20 20.00
N GLY A 61 -5.48 -7.42 20.09
CA GLY A 61 -4.69 -7.87 21.24
C GLY A 61 -3.46 -6.99 21.50
N ASN A 62 -2.75 -6.56 20.45
CA ASN A 62 -1.63 -5.63 20.57
C ASN A 62 -2.09 -4.22 20.98
N PHE A 63 -3.19 -3.72 20.43
CA PHE A 63 -3.70 -2.38 20.69
C PHE A 63 -4.08 -2.21 22.17
N LYS A 64 -4.65 -3.26 22.78
CA LYS A 64 -5.00 -3.28 24.20
C LYS A 64 -3.79 -3.09 25.12
N ASN A 65 -2.57 -3.31 24.65
CA ASN A 65 -1.36 -3.37 25.47
C ASN A 65 -0.36 -2.24 25.21
N THR A 66 -0.70 -1.26 24.38
CA THR A 66 0.23 -0.19 23.99
C THR A 66 -0.37 1.22 24.12
N PHE A 67 0.37 2.24 23.69
CA PHE A 67 -0.13 3.60 23.60
C PHE A 67 -1.16 3.73 22.47
N VAL A 68 -2.31 4.34 22.79
CA VAL A 68 -3.40 4.59 21.85
C VAL A 68 -3.93 6.01 22.04
N GLU A 69 -4.08 6.73 20.93
CA GLU A 69 -4.79 8.00 20.89
C GLU A 69 -5.86 7.98 19.78
N ILE A 70 -6.92 8.74 19.99
CA ILE A 70 -7.93 9.03 18.98
C ILE A 70 -7.59 10.35 18.28
N THR A 71 -7.68 10.36 16.96
CA THR A 71 -7.38 11.54 16.14
C THR A 71 -8.56 12.51 16.10
N LYS A 72 -8.34 13.71 15.56
CA LYS A 72 -9.40 14.72 15.39
C LYS A 72 -10.58 14.20 14.57
N SER A 73 -10.33 13.43 13.52
CA SER A 73 -11.35 12.84 12.65
C SER A 73 -12.04 11.60 13.24
N GLY A 74 -11.62 11.11 14.42
CA GLY A 74 -12.15 9.88 15.01
C GLY A 74 -11.40 8.60 14.60
N GLY A 75 -10.33 8.74 13.83
CA GLY A 75 -9.35 7.69 13.58
C GLY A 75 -8.50 7.38 14.81
N MET A 76 -7.51 6.50 14.68
CA MET A 76 -6.71 6.02 15.82
C MET A 76 -5.24 5.92 15.45
N HIS A 77 -4.37 6.40 16.33
CA HIS A 77 -2.95 6.08 16.27
C HIS A 77 -2.61 5.06 17.35
N VAL A 78 -1.90 4.01 16.95
CA VAL A 78 -1.40 2.96 17.85
C VAL A 78 0.10 2.84 17.67
N LEU A 79 0.85 3.02 18.75
CA LEU A 79 2.32 3.10 18.69
C LEU A 79 2.99 1.82 19.15
N PHE A 80 4.15 1.54 18.57
CA PHE A 80 5.01 0.44 19.00
C PHE A 80 6.48 0.84 18.96
N LYS A 81 7.30 0.13 19.75
CA LYS A 81 8.75 0.26 19.70
C LYS A 81 9.27 -0.47 18.45
N LYS A 82 10.26 0.13 17.78
CA LYS A 82 10.98 -0.51 16.68
C LYS A 82 11.96 -1.55 17.25
N ARG A 83 12.03 -2.74 16.65
CA ARG A 83 13.02 -3.78 16.92
C ARG A 83 14.35 -3.47 16.22
N ASP A 84 15.45 -3.87 16.84
CA ASP A 84 16.75 -3.80 16.19
C ASP A 84 16.82 -4.84 15.06
N GLY A 85 17.46 -4.50 13.94
CA GLY A 85 17.60 -5.38 12.78
C GLY A 85 16.38 -5.47 11.85
N VAL A 86 15.24 -4.86 12.20
CA VAL A 86 14.07 -4.77 11.30
C VAL A 86 14.14 -3.44 10.54
N ASN A 87 13.99 -3.50 9.22
CA ASN A 87 13.98 -2.31 8.36
C ASN A 87 12.59 -1.66 8.32
N TYR A 88 12.31 -0.83 9.32
CA TYR A 88 11.05 -0.09 9.41
C TYR A 88 10.99 1.03 8.38
N SER A 89 9.97 1.01 7.53
CA SER A 89 9.68 2.05 6.53
C SER A 89 8.21 2.47 6.55
N GLN A 90 7.92 3.66 6.04
CA GLN A 90 6.53 4.11 5.85
C GLN A 90 5.84 3.22 4.81
N LYS A 91 4.66 2.68 5.15
CA LYS A 91 3.85 1.84 4.27
C LYS A 91 2.44 2.41 4.22
N PRO A 92 2.14 3.29 3.24
CA PRO A 92 0.78 3.78 3.09
C PRO A 92 -0.13 2.65 2.61
N SER A 93 -1.39 2.64 3.07
CA SER A 93 -2.43 1.72 2.64
C SER A 93 -2.06 0.25 2.79
N VAL A 94 -1.45 -0.13 3.92
CA VAL A 94 -1.16 -1.54 4.25
C VAL A 94 -2.45 -2.35 4.35
N LEU A 95 -3.53 -1.69 4.79
CA LEU A 95 -4.92 -2.08 4.60
C LEU A 95 -5.67 -0.83 4.11
N PRO A 96 -6.86 -0.94 3.49
CA PRO A 96 -7.59 0.24 3.04
C PRO A 96 -7.82 1.23 4.19
N SER A 97 -7.34 2.48 4.04
CA SER A 97 -7.39 3.53 5.08
C SER A 97 -6.70 3.15 6.41
N ILE A 98 -5.67 2.31 6.32
CA ILE A 98 -4.70 2.08 7.41
C ILE A 98 -3.29 2.26 6.85
N ASP A 99 -2.54 3.17 7.47
CA ASP A 99 -1.17 3.48 7.11
C ASP A 99 -0.20 3.03 8.21
N ILE A 100 1.01 2.67 7.80
CA ILE A 100 2.15 2.53 8.70
C ILE A 100 3.00 3.79 8.62
N LYS A 101 3.15 4.49 9.74
CA LYS A 101 4.08 5.61 9.87
C LYS A 101 5.31 5.17 10.65
N ALA A 102 6.44 5.07 9.96
CA ALA A 102 7.69 4.59 10.56
C ALA A 102 8.90 5.37 10.02
N HIS A 103 9.02 6.64 10.42
CA HIS A 103 10.13 7.51 10.01
C HIS A 103 11.43 7.16 10.78
N ASP A 104 12.60 7.36 10.17
CA ASP A 104 13.92 7.08 10.78
C ASP A 104 14.17 7.88 12.04
N ASN A 105 13.84 9.17 12.00
CA ASN A 105 13.89 10.09 13.15
C ASN A 105 12.94 9.70 14.32
N ASN A 106 12.25 8.55 14.25
CA ASN A 106 11.30 8.07 15.25
C ASN A 106 10.19 9.06 15.61
N TYR A 107 9.98 10.05 14.74
CA TYR A 107 8.98 11.08 14.94
C TYR A 107 7.68 10.64 14.28
N VAL A 108 6.72 10.23 15.10
CA VAL A 108 5.32 10.26 14.69
C VAL A 108 4.78 11.59 15.24
N LYS A 109 3.98 12.33 14.49
CA LYS A 109 3.45 13.61 14.97
C LYS A 109 2.35 13.33 16.02
N ILE A 110 2.77 13.07 17.26
CA ILE A 110 1.92 12.73 18.42
C ILE A 110 1.79 13.94 19.37
N PHE A 111 1.71 15.14 18.81
CA PHE A 111 1.50 16.31 19.65
C PHE A 111 0.05 16.35 20.11
N PRO A 112 -0.23 16.81 21.34
CA PRO A 112 -1.55 17.25 21.74
C PRO A 112 -1.94 18.46 20.88
N SER A 113 -2.43 18.21 19.67
CA SER A 113 -3.10 19.19 18.84
C SER A 113 -4.58 19.14 19.15
N ASP A 114 -5.25 20.29 19.13
CA ASP A 114 -6.69 20.40 19.39
C ASP A 114 -7.52 19.28 18.74
N GLY A 115 -8.24 18.54 19.59
CA GLY A 115 -9.16 17.49 19.18
C GLY A 115 -8.60 16.06 19.13
N ARG A 116 -7.33 15.84 19.54
CA ARG A 116 -6.78 14.50 19.83
C ARG A 116 -6.91 14.17 21.32
N GLU A 117 -7.09 12.89 21.64
CA GLU A 117 -7.24 12.44 23.02
C GLU A 117 -6.51 11.10 23.23
N VAL A 118 -5.75 11.00 24.32
CA VAL A 118 -5.03 9.78 24.66
C VAL A 118 -6.01 8.83 25.35
N LEU A 119 -6.32 7.71 24.71
CA LEU A 119 -7.17 6.67 25.29
C LEU A 119 -6.37 5.79 26.26
N LYS A 120 -5.09 5.56 25.94
CA LYS A 120 -4.19 4.79 26.77
C LYS A 120 -2.76 5.29 26.65
N ALA A 121 -2.15 5.59 27.79
CA ALA A 121 -0.72 5.86 27.90
C ALA A 121 0.00 4.63 28.49
N VAL A 122 1.26 4.44 28.09
CA VAL A 122 2.14 3.41 28.66
C VAL A 122 3.49 4.04 29.01
N LYS A 123 4.14 3.55 30.07
CA LYS A 123 5.44 4.07 30.52
C LYS A 123 6.54 3.80 29.48
N ASN A 124 6.49 2.63 28.85
CA ASN A 124 7.39 2.21 27.78
C ASN A 124 6.55 1.61 26.66
N LEU A 125 6.88 1.96 25.41
CA LEU A 125 6.23 1.34 24.26
C LEU A 125 6.66 -0.13 24.16
N PRO A 126 5.72 -1.09 24.08
CA PRO A 126 6.03 -2.48 23.79
C PRO A 126 6.45 -2.65 22.33
N TYR A 127 7.14 -3.75 22.05
CA TYR A 127 7.26 -4.26 20.68
C TYR A 127 5.92 -4.85 20.25
N TYR A 128 5.62 -4.80 18.95
CA TYR A 128 4.47 -5.52 18.42
C TYR A 128 4.72 -7.03 18.51
N ASN A 129 3.71 -7.81 18.86
CA ASN A 129 3.80 -9.25 18.98
C ASN A 129 2.84 -9.94 18.01
N GLY A 130 3.38 -10.51 16.94
CA GLY A 130 2.59 -11.27 15.97
C GLY A 130 3.11 -11.15 14.54
N LYS A 131 2.46 -11.90 13.64
CA LYS A 131 2.89 -12.06 12.25
C LYS A 131 2.70 -10.80 11.43
N PHE A 132 1.78 -9.91 11.80
CA PHE A 132 1.53 -8.69 11.05
C PHE A 132 2.78 -7.82 10.94
N GLU A 133 3.55 -7.63 12.02
CA GLU A 133 4.82 -6.88 11.96
C GLU A 133 5.84 -7.55 11.04
N GLU A 134 5.93 -8.88 11.10
CA GLU A 134 6.86 -9.67 10.28
C GLU A 134 6.51 -9.56 8.80
N GLU A 135 5.24 -9.71 8.44
CA GLU A 135 4.76 -9.65 7.06
C GLU A 135 4.89 -8.25 6.47
N ILE A 136 4.50 -7.21 7.22
CA ILE A 136 4.60 -5.85 6.71
C ILE A 136 6.06 -5.45 6.51
N PHE A 137 6.99 -5.80 7.41
CA PHE A 137 8.40 -5.42 7.32
C PHE A 137 9.30 -6.53 6.76
N LYS A 138 8.71 -7.62 6.24
CA LYS A 138 9.46 -8.68 5.59
C LYS A 138 10.35 -8.04 4.54
N PRO A 139 11.68 -8.28 4.57
CA PRO A 139 12.53 -7.91 3.46
C PRO A 139 11.89 -8.51 2.22
N LYS A 140 11.62 -7.68 1.20
CA LYS A 140 11.19 -8.23 -0.08
C LYS A 140 12.25 -9.25 -0.45
N GLU A 141 11.88 -10.53 -0.46
CA GLU A 141 12.69 -11.53 -1.11
C GLU A 141 12.84 -11.00 -2.53
N ASN A 142 14.08 -10.76 -2.95
CA ASN A 142 14.35 -10.69 -4.36
C ASN A 142 13.92 -12.06 -4.88
N PHE A 143 12.68 -12.18 -5.32
CA PHE A 143 12.32 -13.20 -6.27
C PHE A 143 13.18 -12.86 -7.49
N THR A 144 14.39 -13.39 -7.52
CA THR A 144 14.92 -13.93 -8.75
C THR A 144 13.86 -14.93 -9.17
N THR A 145 12.93 -14.49 -10.01
CA THR A 145 12.06 -15.37 -10.75
C THR A 145 12.98 -16.42 -11.38
N TYR A 146 12.83 -17.67 -10.94
CA TYR A 146 13.57 -18.82 -11.44
C TYR A 146 13.27 -19.14 -12.92
N PHE A 147 12.52 -18.26 -13.60
CA PHE A 147 12.56 -18.08 -15.04
C PHE A 147 13.70 -17.14 -15.48
N SER A 148 14.84 -17.16 -14.77
CA SER A 148 16.13 -16.67 -15.27
C SER A 148 16.74 -17.60 -16.31
N GLY A 149 15.89 -18.27 -17.09
CA GLY A 149 16.26 -18.95 -18.32
C GLY A 149 15.88 -18.04 -19.48
N SER A 150 16.82 -17.18 -19.87
CA SER A 150 16.76 -16.33 -21.08
C SER A 150 16.18 -14.92 -20.93
N ILE A 151 16.55 -14.17 -19.89
CA ILE A 151 16.65 -12.71 -20.11
C ILE A 151 17.86 -12.51 -21.03
N VAL A 152 17.61 -12.48 -22.33
CA VAL A 152 18.58 -12.01 -23.33
C VAL A 152 18.92 -10.59 -22.92
N LYS A 153 20.11 -10.37 -22.33
CA LYS A 153 20.62 -9.03 -22.07
C LYS A 153 20.87 -8.36 -23.43
N PRO A 154 20.07 -7.37 -23.87
CA PRO A 154 20.24 -6.79 -25.19
C PRO A 154 21.51 -5.95 -25.22
N LYS A 155 22.25 -6.01 -26.33
CA LYS A 155 23.39 -5.14 -26.59
C LYS A 155 22.89 -3.76 -27.06
N SER A 156 23.13 -2.75 -26.23
CA SER A 156 23.40 -1.34 -26.57
C SER A 156 22.25 -0.33 -26.81
N THR A 157 22.45 0.86 -26.20
CA THR A 157 22.30 2.24 -26.70
C THR A 157 20.99 2.69 -27.37
N GLY A 158 19.87 2.65 -26.65
CA GLY A 158 18.62 3.32 -27.09
C GLY A 158 17.74 3.74 -25.92
N ASN A 159 17.22 4.97 -26.00
CA ASN A 159 16.29 5.69 -25.11
C ASN A 159 16.16 5.14 -23.68
N HIS A 160 17.00 5.68 -22.76
CA HIS A 160 17.08 5.28 -21.35
C HIS A 160 15.70 5.19 -20.68
N GLU A 161 14.82 6.13 -21.00
CA GLU A 161 13.48 6.22 -20.41
C GLU A 161 12.57 5.02 -20.74
N GLY A 162 12.63 4.50 -21.97
CA GLY A 162 11.81 3.36 -22.39
C GLY A 162 12.27 2.04 -21.76
N ARG A 163 13.60 1.86 -21.65
CA ARG A 163 14.18 0.71 -20.97
C ARG A 163 13.87 0.71 -19.47
N GLU A 164 14.05 1.85 -18.79
CA GLU A 164 13.73 1.94 -17.36
C GLU A 164 12.23 1.73 -17.12
N ALA A 165 11.37 2.18 -18.02
CA ALA A 165 9.94 1.90 -17.98
C ALA A 165 9.65 0.40 -18.10
N TYR A 166 10.29 -0.30 -19.05
CA TYR A 166 10.19 -1.75 -19.17
C TYR A 166 10.60 -2.45 -17.87
N GLU A 167 11.76 -2.10 -17.32
CA GLU A 167 12.27 -2.67 -16.07
C GLU A 167 11.30 -2.39 -14.89
N ARG A 168 10.72 -1.19 -14.80
CA ARG A 168 9.74 -0.85 -13.76
C ARG A 168 8.45 -1.66 -13.87
N VAL A 169 7.94 -1.88 -15.07
CA VAL A 169 6.75 -2.70 -15.27
C VAL A 169 7.05 -4.16 -14.96
N ALA A 170 8.08 -4.75 -15.58
CA ALA A 170 8.46 -6.15 -15.41
C ALA A 170 8.75 -6.52 -13.95
N THR A 171 9.27 -5.58 -13.17
CA THR A 171 9.57 -5.76 -11.72
C THR A 171 8.42 -5.36 -10.80
N GLY A 172 7.29 -4.86 -11.33
CA GLY A 172 6.15 -4.41 -10.53
C GLY A 172 6.43 -3.15 -9.69
N THR A 173 7.41 -2.33 -10.07
CA THR A 173 7.81 -1.10 -9.36
C THR A 173 7.27 0.19 -9.99
N SER A 174 6.52 0.08 -11.08
CA SER A 174 5.93 1.21 -11.81
C SER A 174 4.98 2.05 -10.95
N TYR A 175 5.20 3.36 -10.92
CA TYR A 175 4.34 4.37 -10.27
C TYR A 175 3.35 5.02 -11.25
N ASN A 176 3.58 4.88 -12.57
CA ASN A 176 2.73 5.39 -13.64
C ASN A 176 2.44 4.30 -14.69
N ARG A 177 1.65 3.30 -14.29
CA ARG A 177 1.42 2.03 -15.00
C ARG A 177 1.13 2.16 -16.50
N ASN A 178 0.22 3.04 -16.90
CA ASN A 178 -0.14 3.23 -18.32
C ASN A 178 1.02 3.83 -19.14
N ASP A 179 1.69 4.85 -18.60
CA ASP A 179 2.80 5.52 -19.26
C ASP A 179 4.04 4.62 -19.34
N ASP A 180 4.35 3.93 -18.22
CA ASP A 180 5.47 3.00 -18.14
C ASP A 180 5.25 1.77 -19.04
N LEU A 181 4.04 1.22 -19.09
CA LEU A 181 3.69 0.12 -20.01
C LEU A 181 3.85 0.55 -21.47
N PHE A 182 3.35 1.73 -21.83
CA PHE A 182 3.44 2.25 -23.20
C PHE A 182 4.90 2.47 -23.63
N LYS A 183 5.71 3.11 -22.79
CA LYS A 183 7.13 3.39 -23.06
C LYS A 183 7.96 2.11 -23.10
N GLY A 184 7.72 1.20 -22.16
CA GLY A 184 8.37 -0.11 -22.09
C GLY A 184 8.05 -0.98 -23.31
N ALA A 185 6.78 -1.04 -23.71
CA ALA A 185 6.35 -1.78 -24.90
C ALA A 185 6.92 -1.18 -26.19
N CYS A 186 6.95 0.15 -26.34
CA CYS A 186 7.58 0.79 -27.51
C CYS A 186 9.05 0.40 -27.63
N TRP A 187 9.79 0.46 -26.51
CA TRP A 187 11.20 0.08 -26.48
C TRP A 187 11.38 -1.41 -26.78
N ALA A 188 10.54 -2.29 -26.22
CA ALA A 188 10.60 -3.72 -26.48
C ALA A 188 10.38 -4.04 -27.97
N PHE A 189 9.37 -3.46 -28.61
CA PHE A 189 9.12 -3.63 -30.04
C PHE A 189 10.24 -3.07 -30.93
N GLU A 190 10.83 -1.93 -30.56
CA GLU A 190 11.95 -1.34 -31.30
C GLU A 190 13.23 -2.20 -31.24
N ASN A 191 13.35 -3.04 -30.20
CA ASN A 191 14.52 -3.88 -29.96
C ASN A 191 14.23 -5.39 -30.15
N ASP A 192 13.06 -5.74 -30.68
CA ASP A 192 12.61 -7.13 -30.89
C ASP A 192 12.65 -7.99 -29.61
N ILE A 193 12.21 -7.39 -28.49
CA ILE A 193 12.14 -8.01 -27.16
C ILE A 193 10.70 -8.42 -26.87
N ASP A 194 10.53 -9.60 -26.28
CA ASP A 194 9.24 -10.10 -25.83
C ASP A 194 8.62 -9.19 -24.74
N ILE A 195 7.31 -9.05 -24.78
CA ILE A 195 6.51 -8.23 -23.87
C ILE A 195 5.79 -9.05 -22.80
N ASP A 196 5.96 -10.37 -22.78
CA ASP A 196 5.34 -11.24 -21.78
C ASP A 196 5.59 -10.78 -20.34
N ASP A 197 6.81 -10.30 -20.04
CA ASP A 197 7.18 -9.76 -18.73
C ASP A 197 6.37 -8.51 -18.33
N LEU A 198 5.82 -7.77 -19.30
CA LEU A 198 5.01 -6.58 -19.05
C LEU A 198 3.59 -6.93 -18.56
N SER A 199 3.14 -8.18 -18.74
CA SER A 199 1.83 -8.65 -18.25
C SER A 199 1.70 -8.60 -16.72
N SER A 200 2.82 -8.48 -16.01
CA SER A 200 2.92 -8.25 -14.56
C SER A 200 2.13 -7.03 -14.05
N VAL A 201 1.78 -6.07 -14.92
CA VAL A 201 0.96 -4.91 -14.55
C VAL A 201 -0.54 -5.24 -14.43
N ILE A 202 -1.00 -6.34 -15.02
CA ILE A 202 -2.40 -6.77 -15.00
C ILE A 202 -2.78 -7.16 -13.56
N GLY A 203 -3.92 -6.66 -13.09
CA GLY A 203 -4.42 -6.90 -11.73
C GLY A 203 -3.78 -6.01 -10.66
N THR A 204 -2.81 -5.15 -11.01
CA THR A 204 -2.31 -4.15 -10.07
C THR A 204 -3.42 -3.17 -9.70
N VAL A 205 -3.38 -2.62 -8.47
CA VAL A 205 -4.43 -1.72 -7.95
C VAL A 205 -3.85 -0.35 -7.58
N LYS A 206 -4.45 0.73 -8.09
CA LYS A 206 -4.16 2.12 -7.70
C LYS A 206 -5.43 2.78 -7.18
N GLY A 207 -5.56 2.91 -5.87
CA GLY A 207 -6.81 3.38 -5.27
C GLY A 207 -7.94 2.38 -5.48
N ARG A 208 -8.96 2.75 -6.28
CA ARG A 208 -10.08 1.85 -6.69
C ARG A 208 -9.93 1.31 -8.11
N ASP A 209 -8.87 1.70 -8.80
CA ASP A 209 -8.63 1.40 -10.20
C ASP A 209 -7.74 0.16 -10.35
N VAL A 210 -8.35 -0.94 -10.78
CA VAL A 210 -7.68 -2.20 -11.08
C VAL A 210 -7.25 -2.16 -12.54
N PHE A 211 -5.97 -2.36 -12.80
CA PHE A 211 -5.45 -2.39 -14.16
C PHE A 211 -5.90 -3.69 -14.83
N THR A 212 -6.78 -3.59 -15.81
CA THR A 212 -7.42 -4.74 -16.45
C THR A 212 -6.59 -5.31 -17.60
N ARG A 213 -6.93 -6.53 -18.02
CA ARG A 213 -6.35 -7.14 -19.22
C ARG A 213 -6.71 -6.37 -20.49
N GLU A 214 -7.92 -5.81 -20.55
CA GLU A 214 -8.37 -5.00 -21.67
C GLU A 214 -7.53 -3.71 -21.80
N GLU A 215 -7.23 -3.03 -20.69
CA GLU A 215 -6.35 -1.85 -20.69
C GLU A 215 -4.91 -2.18 -21.10
N PHE A 216 -4.41 -3.35 -20.69
CA PHE A 216 -3.12 -3.85 -21.14
C PHE A 216 -3.10 -4.03 -22.67
N GLU A 217 -4.06 -4.76 -23.22
CA GLU A 217 -4.15 -5.02 -24.66
C GLU A 217 -4.30 -3.73 -25.48
N LEU A 218 -5.13 -2.78 -25.02
CA LEU A 218 -5.28 -1.46 -25.65
C LEU A 218 -3.97 -0.65 -25.66
N THR A 219 -3.21 -0.71 -24.56
CA THR A 219 -1.91 -0.01 -24.45
C THR A 219 -0.86 -0.63 -25.36
N ILE A 220 -0.82 -1.96 -25.44
CA ILE A 220 0.05 -2.70 -26.34
C ILE A 220 -0.27 -2.38 -27.81
N GLU A 221 -1.54 -2.36 -28.21
CA GLU A 221 -1.94 -1.99 -29.57
C GLU A 221 -1.63 -0.52 -29.90
N SER A 222 -1.67 0.37 -28.92
CA SER A 222 -1.20 1.76 -29.06
C SER A 222 0.30 1.82 -29.33
N ALA A 223 1.11 1.06 -28.57
CA ALA A 223 2.56 1.00 -28.73
C ALA A 223 2.96 0.38 -30.08
N LYS A 224 2.32 -0.72 -30.50
CA LYS A 224 2.54 -1.34 -31.81
C LYS A 224 2.27 -0.36 -32.95
N ARG A 225 1.14 0.37 -32.90
CA ARG A 225 0.83 1.40 -33.91
C ARG A 225 1.89 2.49 -33.92
N LYS A 226 2.36 2.95 -32.76
CA LYS A 226 3.37 4.00 -32.65
C LYS A 226 4.70 3.58 -33.29
N VAL A 227 5.18 2.38 -32.98
CA VAL A 227 6.42 1.84 -33.54
C VAL A 227 6.25 1.53 -35.04
N GLY A 228 5.15 0.90 -35.45
CA GLY A 228 4.84 0.64 -36.86
C GLY A 228 4.73 1.93 -37.71
N THR A 229 4.23 3.03 -37.13
CA THR A 229 4.19 4.34 -37.80
C THR A 229 5.59 4.95 -38.01
N ARG A 230 6.58 4.61 -37.16
CA ARG A 230 7.98 5.05 -37.38
C ARG A 230 8.62 4.38 -38.59
N TYR A 231 8.20 3.16 -38.93
CA TYR A 231 8.69 2.44 -40.11
C TYR A 231 8.02 2.86 -41.42
N SER A 232 6.82 3.46 -41.37
CA SER A 232 6.08 3.88 -42.57
C SER A 232 6.34 5.31 -43.05
N ILE A 233 7.13 6.11 -42.33
CA ILE A 233 7.51 7.49 -42.71
C ILE A 233 8.93 7.54 -43.33
N SER A 234 9.56 6.38 -43.57
CA SER A 234 10.87 6.29 -44.22
C SER A 234 10.74 5.95 -45.71
N TYR A 235 10.10 6.83 -46.50
CA TYR A 235 10.14 6.83 -47.97
C TYR A 235 10.27 8.26 -48.48
#